data_AF-A0A963TUM8-F1
#
_entry.id   AF-A0A963TUM8-F1
#
_cell.length_a   1.000
_cell.length_b   1.000
_cell.length_c   1.000
_cell.angle_alpha   90.00
_cell.angle_beta   90.00
_cell.angle_gamma   90.00
#
_symmetry.space_group_name_H-M   'P 1'
#
loop_
_entity.id
_entity.type
_entity.pdbx_description
1 polymer ?
#
loop_
_entity_poly.entity_id
_entity_poly.type
_entity_poly.pdbx_seq_one_letter_code
_entity_poly.pdbx_strand_id
1 'polypeptide(L)'
;MILGDFLKALGQIGDRRFLAVLIRGVALAFALLAGAYGVVSRLVAWFVPATIHLPWIGDVTWLHDLAGWGSLVAMLVLSVFLMVPVASAFTGIFLDDVAEAVEARHYPRLPPAPTVRFSETMRDTVGFLGTLLAVNAVALVFYIFSGPFAPLVFWAVNGWLLGREYFQMAAMRRLGREGALRLGRAHRGQVFLAGVLLAAPLTLPLVNLVVPVLGAATFTHLFHRLAAEGGGGGGGRS
;
A
#
# COMPACT_ATOMS: atom_id res chain seq x y z
N MET A 1 16.70 -14.66 -10.58
CA MET A 1 17.43 -13.43 -10.18
C MET A 1 16.40 -12.36 -9.83
N ILE A 2 16.64 -11.54 -8.79
CA ILE A 2 15.67 -10.54 -8.29
C ILE A 2 15.22 -9.56 -9.38
N LEU A 3 16.14 -9.10 -10.23
CA LEU A 3 15.81 -8.27 -11.39
C LEU A 3 14.84 -8.95 -12.37
N GLY A 4 14.93 -10.27 -12.54
CA GLY A 4 14.03 -11.02 -13.41
C GLY A 4 12.60 -11.11 -12.88
N ASP A 5 12.42 -11.14 -11.55
CA ASP A 5 11.09 -11.15 -10.93
C ASP A 5 10.44 -9.76 -11.01
N PHE A 6 11.24 -8.71 -10.80
CA PHE A 6 10.81 -7.32 -10.99
C PHE A 6 10.44 -7.01 -12.45
N LEU A 7 11.24 -7.48 -13.41
CA LEU A 7 10.97 -7.33 -14.84
C LEU A 7 9.73 -8.12 -15.30
N LYS A 8 9.49 -9.30 -14.72
CA LYS A 8 8.23 -10.04 -14.93
C LYS A 8 7.02 -9.28 -14.40
N ALA A 9 7.13 -8.68 -13.21
CA ALA A 9 6.07 -7.85 -12.63
C ALA A 9 5.81 -6.58 -13.48
N LEU A 10 6.86 -5.95 -14.01
CA LEU A 10 6.75 -4.85 -14.98
C LEU A 10 6.05 -5.28 -16.28
N GLY A 11 6.38 -6.46 -16.82
CA GLY A 11 5.71 -7.03 -17.99
C GLY A 11 4.23 -7.39 -17.75
N GLN A 12 3.79 -7.52 -16.50
CA GLN A 12 2.41 -7.82 -16.12
C GLN A 12 1.52 -6.58 -16.00
N ILE A 13 2.07 -5.37 -16.02
CA ILE A 13 1.30 -4.12 -15.94
C ILE A 13 0.24 -4.03 -17.06
N GLY A 14 0.50 -4.64 -18.22
CA GLY A 14 -0.42 -4.69 -19.36
C GLY A 14 -1.47 -5.80 -19.31
N ASP A 15 -1.47 -6.68 -18.30
CA ASP A 15 -2.48 -7.74 -18.19
C ASP A 15 -3.86 -7.15 -17.85
N ARG A 16 -4.91 -7.62 -18.53
CA ARG A 16 -6.30 -7.16 -18.32
C ARG A 16 -6.73 -7.27 -16.87
N ARG A 17 -6.22 -8.27 -16.15
CA ARG A 17 -6.55 -8.50 -14.73
C ARG A 17 -5.84 -7.50 -13.80
N PHE A 18 -4.60 -7.14 -14.12
CA PHE A 18 -3.84 -6.08 -13.42
C PHE A 18 -4.49 -4.71 -13.63
N LEU A 19 -4.86 -4.41 -14.88
CA LEU A 19 -5.60 -3.19 -15.21
C LEU A 19 -6.98 -3.15 -14.56
N ALA A 20 -7.69 -4.28 -14.47
CA ALA A 20 -8.98 -4.34 -13.77
C ALA A 20 -8.84 -4.02 -12.28
N VAL A 21 -7.78 -4.52 -11.64
CA VAL A 21 -7.41 -4.18 -10.26
C VAL A 21 -7.14 -2.68 -10.13
N LEU A 22 -6.24 -2.14 -10.95
CA LEU A 22 -5.90 -0.72 -10.91
C LEU A 22 -7.13 0.18 -11.15
N ILE A 23 -7.94 -0.13 -12.17
CA ILE A 23 -9.15 0.62 -12.51
C ILE A 23 -10.17 0.56 -11.38
N ARG A 24 -10.39 -0.60 -10.75
CA ARG A 24 -11.27 -0.70 -9.57
C ARG A 24 -10.79 0.16 -8.43
N GLY A 25 -9.48 0.19 -8.18
CA GLY A 25 -8.89 1.01 -7.11
C GLY A 25 -9.08 2.50 -7.38
N VAL A 26 -8.77 2.93 -8.60
CA VAL A 26 -8.98 4.32 -9.05
C VAL A 26 -10.46 4.70 -9.00
N ALA A 27 -11.34 3.86 -9.53
CA ALA A 27 -12.78 4.08 -9.51
C ALA A 27 -13.35 4.17 -8.08
N LEU A 28 -12.89 3.31 -7.17
CA LEU A 28 -13.27 3.37 -5.76
C LEU A 28 -12.79 4.67 -5.11
N ALA A 29 -11.56 5.11 -5.39
CA ALA A 29 -11.04 6.38 -4.88
C ALA A 29 -11.89 7.57 -5.36
N PHE A 30 -12.23 7.62 -6.64
CA PHE A 30 -13.12 8.64 -7.19
C PHE A 30 -14.53 8.57 -6.59
N ALA A 31 -15.10 7.37 -6.43
CA ALA A 31 -16.42 7.18 -5.85
C ALA A 31 -16.47 7.64 -4.38
N LEU A 32 -15.46 7.30 -3.58
CA LEU A 32 -15.34 7.77 -2.20
C LEU A 32 -15.19 9.29 -2.15
N LEU A 33 -14.37 9.88 -3.03
CA LEU A 33 -14.16 11.33 -3.07
C LEU A 33 -15.46 12.06 -3.41
N ALA A 34 -16.14 11.62 -4.47
CA ALA A 34 -17.42 12.19 -4.89
C ALA A 34 -18.50 12.00 -3.82
N GLY A 35 -18.56 10.83 -3.18
CA GLY A 35 -19.49 10.55 -2.10
C GLY A 35 -19.26 11.44 -0.88
N ALA A 36 -18.01 11.54 -0.43
CA ALA A 36 -17.64 12.39 0.69
C ALA A 36 -17.90 13.88 0.39
N TYR A 37 -17.54 14.35 -0.82
CA TYR A 37 -17.84 15.71 -1.26
C TYR A 37 -19.35 15.96 -1.29
N GLY A 38 -20.14 15.00 -1.76
CA GLY A 38 -21.60 15.06 -1.74
C GLY A 38 -22.17 15.15 -0.32
N VAL A 39 -21.61 14.40 0.63
CA VAL A 39 -22.02 14.46 2.05
C VAL A 39 -21.68 15.82 2.64
N VAL A 40 -20.45 16.30 2.46
CA VAL A 40 -20.00 17.58 3.01
C VAL A 40 -20.78 18.74 2.38
N SER A 41 -20.98 18.76 1.07
CA SER A 41 -21.75 19.82 0.40
C SER A 41 -23.20 19.85 0.87
N ARG A 42 -23.84 18.70 1.10
CA ARG A 42 -25.18 18.64 1.71
C ARG A 42 -25.20 19.11 3.15
N LEU A 43 -24.21 18.74 3.96
CA LEU A 43 -24.10 19.24 5.33
C LEU A 43 -23.95 20.75 5.36
N VAL A 44 -23.05 21.31 4.54
CA VAL A 44 -22.88 22.76 4.41
C VAL A 44 -24.19 23.43 4.00
N ALA A 45 -24.90 22.89 2.99
CA ALA A 45 -26.20 23.43 2.58
C ALA A 45 -27.29 23.33 3.66
N TRP A 46 -27.18 22.38 4.60
CA TRP A 46 -28.10 22.25 5.72
C TRP A 46 -27.87 23.31 6.80
N PHE A 47 -26.61 23.71 7.01
CA PHE A 47 -26.21 24.66 8.05
C PHE A 47 -26.07 26.10 7.54
N VAL A 48 -25.89 26.32 6.24
CA VAL A 48 -25.69 27.63 5.62
C VAL A 48 -26.88 27.97 4.72
N PRO A 49 -27.77 28.90 5.14
CA PRO A 49 -28.86 29.38 4.30
C PRO A 49 -28.36 29.98 2.99
N ALA A 50 -29.10 29.80 1.89
CA ALA A 50 -28.75 30.33 0.57
C ALA A 50 -28.70 31.88 0.52
N THR A 51 -29.47 32.53 1.38
CA THR A 51 -29.51 33.99 1.54
C THR A 51 -29.74 34.30 3.01
N ILE A 52 -28.89 35.16 3.58
CA ILE A 52 -29.14 35.74 4.90
C ILE A 52 -29.69 37.15 4.66
N HIS A 53 -30.97 37.33 4.98
CA HIS A 53 -31.58 38.66 4.98
C HIS A 53 -31.24 39.35 6.29
N LEU A 54 -30.36 40.34 6.24
CA LEU A 54 -30.15 41.24 7.37
C LEU A 54 -31.14 42.39 7.26
N PRO A 55 -31.97 42.64 8.29
CA PRO A 55 -32.79 43.84 8.29
C PRO A 55 -31.83 45.05 8.20
N TRP A 56 -32.20 46.06 7.40
CA TRP A 56 -31.45 47.30 7.11
C TRP A 56 -30.33 47.25 6.05
N ILE A 57 -29.80 46.07 5.68
CA ILE A 57 -28.63 45.96 4.77
C ILE A 57 -29.00 45.32 3.41
N GLY A 58 -30.10 44.56 3.33
CA GLY A 58 -30.52 43.85 2.12
C GLY A 58 -29.95 42.44 2.02
N ASP A 59 -29.99 41.85 0.82
CA ASP A 59 -29.59 40.46 0.58
C ASP A 59 -28.07 40.33 0.56
N VAL A 60 -27.53 39.54 1.49
CA VAL A 60 -26.09 39.36 1.62
C VAL A 60 -25.66 38.06 0.94
N THR A 61 -25.18 38.17 -0.31
CA THR A 61 -24.77 37.02 -1.14
C THR A 61 -23.29 36.61 -0.97
N TRP A 62 -22.43 37.51 -0.46
CA TRP A 62 -20.98 37.20 -0.33
C TRP A 62 -20.69 36.03 0.61
N LEU A 63 -21.59 35.72 1.55
CA LEU A 63 -21.46 34.57 2.45
C LEU A 63 -21.70 33.24 1.71
N HIS A 64 -22.56 33.25 0.69
CA HIS A 64 -22.75 32.13 -0.23
C HIS A 64 -21.52 31.94 -1.12
N ASP A 65 -20.94 33.02 -1.63
CA ASP A 65 -19.68 32.97 -2.38
C ASP A 65 -18.52 32.48 -1.51
N LEU A 66 -18.43 32.92 -0.25
CA LEU A 66 -17.46 32.43 0.73
C LEU A 66 -17.67 30.95 1.06
N ALA A 67 -18.91 30.48 1.10
CA ALA A 67 -19.23 29.05 1.23
C ALA A 67 -18.83 28.26 -0.03
N GLY A 68 -18.91 28.87 -1.22
CA GLY A 68 -18.36 28.33 -2.47
C GLY A 68 -16.84 28.15 -2.40
N TRP A 69 -16.09 29.14 -1.92
CA TRP A 69 -14.66 29.00 -1.61
C TRP A 69 -14.41 27.99 -0.48
N GLY A 70 -15.30 27.95 0.50
CA GLY A 70 -15.32 26.94 1.56
C GLY A 70 -15.46 25.51 1.02
N SER A 71 -16.15 25.31 -0.11
CA SER A 71 -16.27 24.01 -0.77
C SER A 71 -14.94 23.55 -1.41
N LEU A 72 -14.13 24.47 -1.94
CA LEU A 72 -12.79 24.17 -2.46
C LEU A 72 -11.84 23.80 -1.32
N VAL A 73 -11.86 24.56 -0.22
CA VAL A 73 -11.08 24.24 0.98
C VAL A 73 -11.54 22.92 1.58
N ALA A 74 -12.85 22.69 1.67
CA ALA A 74 -13.42 21.43 2.11
C ALA A 74 -12.97 20.29 1.20
N MET A 75 -13.00 20.44 -0.13
CA MET A 75 -12.52 19.43 -1.08
C MET A 75 -11.03 19.12 -0.89
N LEU A 76 -10.19 20.14 -0.69
CA LEU A 76 -8.77 19.95 -0.41
C LEU A 76 -8.54 19.19 0.90
N VAL A 77 -9.20 19.61 1.98
CA VAL A 77 -9.12 18.93 3.28
C VAL A 77 -9.64 17.49 3.15
N LEU A 78 -10.77 17.29 2.49
CA LEU A 78 -11.38 15.99 2.28
C LEU A 78 -10.47 15.09 1.45
N SER A 79 -9.78 15.62 0.44
CA SER A 79 -8.82 14.85 -0.37
C SER A 79 -7.67 14.30 0.48
N VAL A 80 -7.20 15.07 1.48
CA VAL A 80 -6.18 14.61 2.43
C VAL A 80 -6.75 13.53 3.35
N PHE A 81 -7.97 13.73 3.89
CA PHE A 81 -8.63 12.73 4.72
C PHE A 81 -8.94 11.44 3.97
N LEU A 82 -9.28 11.53 2.68
CA LEU A 82 -9.55 10.39 1.81
C LEU A 82 -8.31 9.56 1.51
N MET A 83 -7.12 10.12 1.67
CA MET A 83 -5.89 9.36 1.54
C MET A 83 -5.93 8.10 2.42
N VAL A 84 -6.44 8.20 3.65
CA VAL A 84 -6.43 7.09 4.62
C VAL A 84 -7.41 5.96 4.22
N PRO A 85 -8.71 6.19 3.97
CA PRO A 85 -9.62 5.16 3.50
C PRO A 85 -9.21 4.55 2.16
N VAL A 86 -8.73 5.38 1.22
CA VAL A 86 -8.27 4.92 -0.10
C VAL A 86 -7.05 4.03 0.07
N ALA A 87 -6.04 4.47 0.82
CA ALA A 87 -4.86 3.65 1.11
C ALA A 87 -5.27 2.32 1.78
N SER A 88 -6.16 2.36 2.77
CA SER A 88 -6.66 1.16 3.47
C SER A 88 -7.36 0.18 2.52
N ALA A 89 -8.24 0.68 1.64
CA ALA A 89 -8.92 -0.14 0.64
C ALA A 89 -7.92 -0.72 -0.38
N PHE A 90 -6.92 0.07 -0.78
CA PHE A 90 -5.84 -0.37 -1.66
C PHE A 90 -5.02 -1.50 -1.04
N THR A 91 -4.60 -1.36 0.22
CA THR A 91 -3.87 -2.41 0.94
C THR A 91 -4.71 -3.66 1.19
N GLY A 92 -5.98 -3.52 1.57
CA GLY A 92 -6.81 -4.67 1.95
C GLY A 92 -7.32 -5.50 0.76
N ILE A 93 -7.84 -4.84 -0.27
CA ILE A 93 -8.54 -5.53 -1.37
C ILE A 93 -7.55 -5.99 -2.44
N PHE A 94 -6.54 -5.19 -2.75
CA PHE A 94 -5.73 -5.44 -3.94
C PHE A 94 -4.46 -6.25 -3.67
N LEU A 95 -3.86 -6.18 -2.48
CA LEU A 95 -2.64 -6.93 -2.20
C LEU A 95 -2.89 -8.45 -2.22
N ASP A 96 -3.95 -8.91 -1.55
CA ASP A 96 -4.31 -10.33 -1.51
C ASP A 96 -4.80 -10.84 -2.87
N ASP A 97 -5.64 -10.07 -3.58
CA ASP A 97 -6.12 -10.39 -4.92
C ASP A 97 -4.96 -10.53 -5.93
N VAL A 98 -3.94 -9.68 -5.82
CA VAL A 98 -2.77 -9.69 -6.70
C VAL A 98 -1.89 -10.89 -6.41
N ALA A 99 -1.63 -11.19 -5.14
CA ALA A 99 -0.89 -12.39 -4.75
C ALA A 99 -1.62 -13.65 -5.26
N GLU A 100 -2.93 -13.74 -5.07
CA GLU A 100 -3.74 -14.84 -5.58
C GLU A 100 -3.72 -14.93 -7.11
N ALA A 101 -3.83 -13.80 -7.83
CA ALA A 101 -3.76 -13.78 -9.28
C ALA A 101 -2.38 -14.25 -9.80
N VAL A 102 -1.30 -13.87 -9.12
CA VAL A 102 0.06 -14.31 -9.44
C VAL A 102 0.22 -15.81 -9.21
N GLU A 103 -0.27 -16.32 -8.07
CA GLU A 103 -0.30 -17.75 -7.75
C GLU A 103 -1.11 -18.56 -8.77
N ALA A 104 -2.32 -18.12 -9.10
CA ALA A 104 -3.18 -18.79 -10.07
C ALA A 104 -2.55 -18.87 -11.46
N ARG A 105 -1.81 -17.83 -11.87
CA ARG A 105 -1.19 -17.77 -13.20
C ARG A 105 0.14 -18.53 -13.29
N HIS A 106 0.99 -18.45 -12.26
CA HIS A 106 2.37 -18.96 -12.32
C HIS A 106 2.60 -20.23 -11.51
N TYR A 107 1.72 -20.52 -10.55
CA TYR A 107 1.80 -21.67 -9.67
C TYR A 107 0.46 -22.43 -9.60
N PRO A 108 -0.10 -22.85 -10.76
CA PRO A 108 -1.45 -23.41 -10.84
C PRO A 108 -1.64 -24.75 -10.12
N ARG A 109 -0.54 -25.39 -9.68
CA ARG A 109 -0.57 -26.67 -8.95
C ARG A 109 -0.67 -26.50 -7.43
N LEU A 110 -0.69 -25.28 -6.92
CA LEU A 110 -0.80 -25.04 -5.49
C LEU A 110 -2.22 -25.36 -5.00
N PRO A 111 -2.39 -25.97 -3.82
CA PRO A 111 -3.70 -26.09 -3.18
C PRO A 111 -4.26 -24.69 -2.83
N PRO A 112 -5.56 -24.57 -2.55
CA PRO A 112 -6.15 -23.31 -2.07
C PRO A 112 -5.36 -22.74 -0.88
N ALA A 113 -5.20 -21.41 -0.84
CA ALA A 113 -4.48 -20.77 0.25
C ALA A 113 -5.25 -20.94 1.58
N PRO A 114 -4.59 -21.35 2.67
CA PRO A 114 -5.18 -21.37 4.00
C PRO A 114 -5.70 -19.99 4.41
N THR A 115 -6.85 -19.94 5.09
CA THR A 115 -7.34 -18.69 5.68
C THR A 115 -6.52 -18.35 6.92
N VAL A 116 -5.95 -17.15 6.94
CA VAL A 116 -5.20 -16.65 8.11
C VAL A 116 -6.20 -16.22 9.18
N ARG A 117 -5.93 -16.57 10.45
CA ARG A 117 -6.80 -16.18 11.57
C ARG A 117 -6.71 -14.67 11.80
N PHE A 118 -7.85 -14.01 11.99
CA PHE A 118 -7.92 -12.55 12.23
C PHE A 118 -7.03 -12.10 13.41
N SER A 119 -6.93 -12.89 14.48
CA SER A 119 -6.08 -12.60 15.63
C SER A 119 -4.59 -12.62 15.29
N GLU A 120 -4.15 -13.46 14.36
CA GLU A 120 -2.77 -13.50 13.87
C GLU A 120 -2.47 -12.25 13.04
N THR A 121 -3.39 -11.85 12.16
CA THR A 121 -3.28 -10.61 11.39
C THR A 121 -3.19 -9.38 12.30
N MET A 122 -4.08 -9.25 13.29
CA MET A 122 -4.07 -8.13 14.23
C MET A 122 -2.75 -8.03 15.02
N ARG A 123 -2.25 -9.15 15.53
CA ARG A 123 -0.98 -9.19 16.27
C ARG A 123 0.18 -8.76 15.38
N ASP A 124 0.15 -9.13 14.10
CA ASP A 124 1.19 -8.78 13.15
C ASP A 124 1.15 -7.31 12.76
N THR A 125 -0.04 -6.76 12.49
CA THR A 125 -0.25 -5.33 12.23
C THR A 125 0.27 -4.47 13.39
N VAL A 126 -0.05 -4.81 14.63
CA VAL A 126 0.43 -4.07 15.81
C VAL A 126 1.95 -4.16 15.95
N GLY A 127 2.52 -5.36 15.75
CA GLY A 127 3.98 -5.54 15.80
C GLY A 127 4.71 -4.79 14.69
N PHE A 128 4.14 -4.75 13.49
CA PHE A 128 4.67 -3.97 12.38
C PHE A 128 4.57 -2.48 12.66
N LEU A 129 3.43 -2.00 13.17
CA LEU A 129 3.26 -0.58 13.52
C LEU A 129 4.31 -0.12 14.53
N GLY A 130 4.57 -0.91 15.58
CA GLY A 130 5.63 -0.61 16.55
C GLY A 130 7.02 -0.58 15.90
N THR A 131 7.30 -1.54 15.01
CA THR A 131 8.56 -1.59 14.25
C THR A 131 8.72 -0.38 13.33
N LEU A 132 7.65 -0.01 12.63
CA LEU A 132 7.60 1.14 11.71
C LEU A 132 7.86 2.44 12.47
N LEU A 133 7.22 2.64 13.62
CA LEU A 133 7.43 3.82 14.46
C LEU A 133 8.87 3.91 14.96
N ALA A 134 9.41 2.81 15.49
CA ALA A 134 10.79 2.77 16.00
C ALA A 134 11.80 3.07 14.89
N VAL A 135 11.63 2.44 13.72
CA VAL A 135 12.53 2.65 12.58
C VAL A 135 12.43 4.06 12.02
N ASN A 136 11.24 4.63 11.92
CA ASN A 136 11.08 6.01 11.47
C ASN A 136 11.65 7.03 12.47
N ALA A 137 11.50 6.80 13.78
CA ALA A 137 12.11 7.64 14.80
C ALA A 137 13.65 7.65 14.68
N VAL A 138 14.25 6.48 14.50
CA VAL A 138 15.69 6.35 14.25
C VAL A 138 16.09 6.99 12.93
N ALA A 139 15.32 6.77 11.87
CA ALA A 139 15.58 7.36 10.56
C ALA A 139 15.56 8.89 10.61
N LEU A 140 14.66 9.49 11.38
CA LEU A 140 14.59 10.95 11.56
C LEU A 140 15.90 11.52 12.08
N VAL A 141 16.54 10.84 13.04
CA VAL A 141 17.86 11.24 13.54
C VAL A 141 18.91 11.15 12.42
N PHE A 142 18.94 10.06 11.67
CA PHE A 142 19.87 9.92 10.55
C PHE A 142 19.65 10.96 9.45
N TYR A 143 18.39 11.32 9.16
CA TYR A 143 18.07 12.31 8.14
C TYR A 143 18.70 13.66 8.41
N ILE A 144 18.72 14.10 9.68
CA ILE A 144 19.32 15.38 10.09
C ILE A 144 20.81 15.44 9.71
N PHE A 145 21.54 14.33 9.81
CA PHE A 145 22.98 14.27 9.52
C PHE A 145 23.31 13.81 8.10
N SER A 146 22.33 13.31 7.35
CA SER A 146 22.57 12.65 6.07
C SER A 146 22.92 13.60 4.92
N GLY A 147 22.53 14.87 4.98
CA GLY A 147 22.82 15.88 3.95
C GLY A 147 22.53 15.37 2.53
N PRO A 148 23.52 15.36 1.61
CA PRO A 148 23.32 14.88 0.23
C PRO A 148 23.05 13.38 0.12
N PHE A 149 23.32 12.59 1.17
CA PHE A 149 23.07 11.15 1.20
C PHE A 149 21.66 10.78 1.69
N ALA A 150 20.79 11.76 1.94
CA ALA A 150 19.40 11.53 2.35
C ALA A 150 18.63 10.53 1.45
N PRO A 151 18.78 10.53 0.11
CA PRO A 151 18.14 9.52 -0.74
C PRO A 151 18.57 8.08 -0.44
N LEU A 152 19.84 7.86 -0.05
CA LEU A 152 20.32 6.52 0.32
C LEU A 152 19.71 6.05 1.64
N VAL A 153 19.59 6.95 2.61
CA VAL A 153 18.87 6.67 3.87
C VAL A 153 17.42 6.36 3.59
N PHE A 154 16.76 7.13 2.72
CA PHE A 154 15.40 6.89 2.29
C PHE A 154 15.21 5.50 1.68
N TRP A 155 16.05 5.11 0.72
CA TRP A 155 15.95 3.79 0.10
C TRP A 155 16.29 2.65 1.07
N ALA A 156 17.26 2.83 1.97
CA ALA A 156 17.61 1.82 2.95
C ALA A 156 16.46 1.60 3.96
N VAL A 157 15.92 2.67 4.53
CA VAL A 157 14.84 2.60 5.51
C VAL A 157 13.55 2.06 4.90
N ASN A 158 13.10 2.66 3.79
CA ASN A 158 11.87 2.22 3.12
C ASN A 158 12.05 0.85 2.50
N GLY A 159 13.20 0.55 1.90
CA GLY A 159 13.47 -0.76 1.31
C GLY A 159 13.47 -1.87 2.36
N TRP A 160 14.01 -1.62 3.55
CA TRP A 160 13.92 -2.57 4.65
C TRP A 160 12.49 -2.78 5.14
N LEU A 161 11.72 -1.69 5.32
CA LEU A 161 10.32 -1.75 5.77
C LEU A 161 9.43 -2.48 4.77
N LEU A 162 9.46 -2.05 3.50
CA LEU A 162 8.69 -2.66 2.42
C LEU A 162 9.10 -4.11 2.21
N GLY A 163 10.40 -4.38 2.17
CA GLY A 163 10.90 -5.73 1.97
C GLY A 163 10.37 -6.69 3.03
N ARG A 164 10.48 -6.30 4.31
CA ARG A 164 9.95 -7.08 5.43
C ARG A 164 8.44 -7.27 5.31
N GLU A 165 7.68 -6.20 5.08
CA GLU A 165 6.21 -6.24 5.09
C GLU A 165 5.64 -7.10 3.95
N TYR A 166 6.02 -6.78 2.71
CA TYR A 166 5.50 -7.48 1.54
C TYR A 166 5.95 -8.94 1.49
N PHE A 167 7.19 -9.24 1.90
CA PHE A 167 7.64 -10.63 2.00
C PHE A 167 6.86 -11.41 3.05
N GLN A 168 6.66 -10.81 4.23
CA GLN A 168 5.98 -11.47 5.33
C GLN A 168 4.52 -11.73 4.95
N MET A 169 3.82 -10.78 4.33
CA MET A 169 2.48 -10.98 3.77
C MET A 169 2.43 -12.16 2.80
N ALA A 170 3.31 -12.18 1.79
CA ALA A 170 3.36 -13.25 0.79
C ALA A 170 3.65 -14.63 1.42
N ALA A 171 4.61 -14.71 2.34
CA ALA A 171 5.00 -15.97 2.97
C ALA A 171 3.96 -16.47 4.00
N MET A 172 3.28 -15.58 4.72
CA MET A 172 2.27 -15.93 5.71
C MET A 172 1.09 -16.66 5.09
N ARG A 173 0.72 -16.33 3.86
CA ARG A 173 -0.33 -17.01 3.09
C ARG A 173 -0.12 -18.52 2.98
N ARG A 174 1.13 -19.01 3.06
CA ARG A 174 1.48 -20.43 2.83
C ARG A 174 2.17 -21.10 4.00
N LEU A 175 2.96 -20.37 4.79
CA LEU A 175 3.77 -20.91 5.88
C LEU A 175 3.27 -20.50 7.28
N GLY A 176 2.23 -19.66 7.35
CA GLY A 176 1.82 -19.01 8.59
C GLY A 176 2.89 -18.05 9.13
N ARG A 177 2.58 -17.40 10.26
CA ARG A 177 3.43 -16.35 10.83
C ARG A 177 4.85 -16.80 11.18
N GLU A 178 4.97 -17.93 11.88
CA GLU A 178 6.30 -18.41 12.31
C GLU A 178 7.17 -18.83 11.14
N GLY A 179 6.59 -19.55 10.16
CA GLY A 179 7.31 -19.98 8.97
C GLY A 179 7.77 -18.80 8.12
N ALA A 180 6.92 -17.77 7.95
CA ALA A 180 7.27 -16.54 7.26
C ALA A 180 8.44 -15.82 7.94
N LEU A 181 8.42 -15.68 9.26
CA LEU A 181 9.50 -15.05 10.03
C LEU A 181 10.82 -15.82 9.91
N ARG A 182 10.79 -17.16 9.98
CA ARG A 182 12.00 -17.99 9.82
C ARG A 182 12.59 -17.86 8.42
N LEU A 183 11.76 -18.00 7.38
CA LEU A 183 12.23 -17.93 5.99
C LEU A 183 12.78 -16.54 5.66
N GLY A 184 12.10 -15.49 6.13
CA GLY A 184 12.55 -14.11 5.96
C GLY A 184 13.86 -13.81 6.69
N ARG A 185 14.07 -14.40 7.88
CA ARG A 185 15.34 -14.29 8.61
C ARG A 185 16.50 -14.98 7.89
N ALA A 186 16.24 -16.14 7.29
CA ALA A 186 17.26 -16.88 6.53
C ALA A 186 17.69 -16.12 5.25
N HIS A 187 16.80 -15.31 4.66
CA HIS A 187 17.04 -14.64 3.37
C HIS A 187 16.98 -13.10 3.46
N ARG A 188 17.34 -12.53 4.61
CA ARG A 188 17.26 -11.07 4.88
C ARG A 188 17.88 -10.21 3.79
N GLY A 189 19.03 -10.61 3.24
CA GLY A 189 19.70 -9.84 2.19
C GLY A 189 18.90 -9.78 0.89
N GLN A 190 18.30 -10.89 0.47
CA GLN A 190 17.47 -10.93 -0.75
C GLN A 190 16.17 -10.16 -0.56
N VAL A 191 15.54 -10.30 0.61
CA VAL A 191 14.31 -9.58 0.98
C VAL A 191 14.57 -8.07 1.03
N PHE A 192 15.67 -7.64 1.65
CA PHE A 192 16.08 -6.24 1.70
C PHE A 192 16.35 -5.67 0.31
N LEU A 193 17.12 -6.37 -0.52
CA LEU A 193 17.45 -5.89 -1.86
C LEU A 193 16.21 -5.76 -2.75
N ALA A 194 15.28 -6.71 -2.70
CA ALA A 194 13.98 -6.61 -3.38
C ALA A 194 13.18 -5.41 -2.87
N GLY A 195 13.22 -5.14 -1.57
CA GLY A 195 12.55 -3.99 -0.97
C GLY A 195 13.17 -2.66 -1.40
N VAL A 196 14.50 -2.56 -1.48
CA VAL A 196 15.19 -1.36 -2.00
C VAL A 196 14.82 -1.09 -3.46
N LEU A 197 14.75 -2.13 -4.29
CA LEU A 197 14.30 -2.00 -5.68
C LEU A 197 12.85 -1.51 -5.77
N LEU A 198 11.99 -1.91 -4.83
CA LEU A 198 10.63 -1.41 -4.72
C LEU A 198 10.55 0.02 -4.18
N ALA A 199 11.50 0.41 -3.31
CA ALA A 199 11.55 1.75 -2.71
C ALA A 199 12.07 2.82 -3.69
N ALA A 200 12.94 2.46 -4.64
CA ALA A 200 13.48 3.39 -5.63
C ALA A 200 12.40 4.17 -6.42
N PRO A 201 11.38 3.50 -7.01
CA PRO A 201 10.31 4.19 -7.74
C PRO A 201 9.36 5.01 -6.86
N LEU A 202 9.41 4.89 -5.52
CA LEU A 202 8.52 5.66 -4.64
C LEU A 202 8.67 7.18 -4.73
N THR A 203 9.80 7.61 -5.28
CA THR A 203 10.13 9.01 -5.53
C THR A 203 9.32 9.63 -6.68
N LEU A 204 8.67 8.80 -7.51
CA LEU A 204 7.89 9.23 -8.66
C LEU A 204 6.38 9.16 -8.33
N PRO A 205 5.66 10.30 -8.23
CA PRO A 205 4.26 10.32 -7.78
C PRO A 205 3.31 9.41 -8.57
N LEU A 206 3.49 9.33 -9.89
CA LEU A 206 2.66 8.48 -10.76
C LEU A 206 2.96 6.99 -10.57
N VAL A 207 4.19 6.62 -10.22
CA VAL A 207 4.59 5.22 -10.05
C VAL A 207 4.09 4.67 -8.72
N ASN A 208 3.86 5.52 -7.71
CA ASN A 208 3.31 5.13 -6.41
C ASN A 208 1.98 4.36 -6.49
N LEU A 209 1.18 4.58 -7.53
CA LEU A 209 -0.08 3.84 -7.74
C LEU A 209 0.15 2.38 -8.12
N VAL A 210 1.32 2.07 -8.71
CA VAL A 210 1.66 0.75 -9.24
C VAL A 210 2.52 -0.03 -8.24
N VAL A 211 3.22 0.67 -7.34
CA VAL A 211 4.13 0.07 -6.35
C VAL A 211 3.49 -1.02 -5.50
N PRO A 212 2.27 -0.87 -4.91
CA PRO A 212 1.68 -1.92 -4.11
C PRO A 212 1.47 -3.22 -4.90
N VAL A 213 1.06 -3.08 -6.17
CA VAL A 213 0.81 -4.22 -7.04
C VAL A 213 2.12 -4.90 -7.45
N LEU A 214 3.14 -4.10 -7.80
CA LEU A 214 4.49 -4.61 -8.08
C LEU A 214 5.10 -5.29 -6.86
N GLY A 215 4.89 -4.74 -5.67
CA GLY A 215 5.35 -5.30 -4.41
C GLY A 215 4.73 -6.67 -4.17
N ALA A 216 3.40 -6.77 -4.20
CA ALA A 216 2.71 -8.05 -4.04
C ALA A 216 3.23 -9.11 -5.02
N ALA A 217 3.31 -8.79 -6.32
CA ALA A 217 3.78 -9.72 -7.33
C ALA A 217 5.26 -10.13 -7.13
N THR A 218 6.15 -9.16 -6.92
CA THR A 218 7.59 -9.40 -6.74
C THR A 218 7.85 -10.27 -5.53
N PHE A 219 7.21 -9.98 -4.39
CA PHE A 219 7.41 -10.72 -3.15
C PHE A 219 6.76 -12.09 -3.15
N THR A 220 5.66 -12.28 -3.90
CA THR A 220 5.06 -13.61 -4.14
C THR A 220 6.01 -14.52 -4.93
N HIS A 221 6.60 -14.00 -6.01
CA HIS A 221 7.61 -14.75 -6.77
C HIS A 221 8.87 -15.02 -5.95
N LEU A 222 9.35 -14.03 -5.21
CA LEU A 222 10.50 -14.18 -4.33
C LEU A 222 10.25 -15.25 -3.28
N PHE A 223 9.08 -15.24 -2.63
CA PHE A 223 8.68 -16.26 -1.67
C PHE A 223 8.76 -17.66 -2.26
N HIS A 224 8.11 -17.92 -3.41
CA HIS A 224 8.09 -19.25 -4.01
C HIS A 224 9.49 -19.73 -4.43
N ARG A 225 10.33 -18.82 -4.93
CA ARG A 225 11.72 -19.15 -5.24
C ARG A 225 12.49 -19.58 -3.99
N LEU A 226 12.43 -18.78 -2.93
CA LEU A 226 13.12 -19.06 -1.67
C LEU A 226 12.58 -20.30 -0.95
N ALA A 227 11.27 -20.55 -1.03
CA ALA A 227 10.65 -21.75 -0.49
C ALA A 227 11.10 -23.02 -1.24
N ALA A 228 11.26 -22.94 -2.58
CA ALA A 228 11.78 -24.04 -3.37
C ALA A 228 13.27 -24.34 -3.06
N GLU A 229 14.08 -23.30 -2.86
CA GLU A 229 15.48 -23.42 -2.43
C GLU A 229 15.61 -24.07 -1.04
N GLY A 230 14.71 -23.72 -0.10
CA GLY A 230 14.68 -24.31 1.25
C GLY A 230 14.10 -25.73 1.32
N GLY A 231 13.20 -26.11 0.40
CA GLY A 231 12.59 -27.45 0.33
C GLY A 231 13.43 -28.49 -0.40
N GLY A 232 14.34 -28.08 -1.28
CA GLY A 232 15.21 -28.98 -2.05
C GLY A 232 16.39 -29.58 -1.28
N GLY A 233 16.66 -29.13 -0.05
CA GLY A 233 17.83 -29.54 0.74
C GLY A 233 17.65 -30.76 1.65
N GLY A 234 16.45 -31.37 1.71
CA GLY A 234 16.11 -32.39 2.71
C GLY A 234 15.72 -33.77 2.20
N GLY A 235 15.78 -34.03 0.89
CA GLY A 235 15.15 -35.21 0.25
C GLY A 235 16.10 -36.21 -0.39
N GLY A 236 17.28 -36.46 0.17
CA GLY A 236 18.25 -37.38 -0.43
C GLY A 236 19.26 -37.94 0.56
N ARG A 237 18.79 -38.78 1.48
CA ARG A 237 19.58 -39.81 2.20
C ARG A 237 18.66 -40.62 3.13
N SER A 238 18.11 -41.69 2.60
CA SER A 238 17.87 -42.97 3.27
C SER A 238 17.41 -43.98 2.23
#